data_AF-A0A258TTP3-F1
#
_entry.id   AF-A0A258TTP3-F1
#
_cell.length_a   1.000
_cell.length_b   1.000
_cell.length_c   1.000
_cell.angle_alpha   90.00
_cell.angle_beta   90.00
_cell.angle_gamma   90.00
#
_symmetry.space_group_name_H-M   'P 1'
#
loop_
_entity.id
_entity.type
_entity.pdbx_description
1 polymer ?
#
loop_
_entity_poly.entity_id
_entity_poly.type
_entity_poly.pdbx_seq_one_letter_code
_entity_poly.pdbx_strand_id
1 'polypeptide(L)'
;MPAQYPLPVFHFTVQWGGTRIGFSEVTGLTQENQAIEYRDGSFPEYSSIKMPGLRKFSNITLKRGVIKSDNDFFKWLSTVKLNTVERRDIVISLLNEKHEPVMVWKAQNAFPVKVEGPALKASGNEVAIESIELAHEGLEVQND
;
A
#
# COMPACT_ATOMS: atom_id res chain seq x y z
N MET A 1 -21.93 15.10 -15.96
CA MET A 1 -22.19 13.64 -15.99
C MET A 1 -21.02 12.99 -15.27
N PRO A 2 -21.22 12.24 -14.17
CA PRO A 2 -20.11 11.52 -13.58
C PRO A 2 -19.62 10.48 -14.61
N ALA A 3 -18.30 10.28 -14.70
CA ALA A 3 -17.66 9.54 -15.78
C ALA A 3 -18.20 8.10 -15.88
N GLN A 4 -18.73 7.76 -17.04
CA GLN A 4 -19.34 6.46 -17.37
C GLN A 4 -18.30 5.36 -17.68
N TYR A 5 -17.00 5.70 -17.65
CA TYR A 5 -15.90 4.80 -18.00
C TYR A 5 -14.95 4.61 -16.81
N PRO A 6 -14.44 3.39 -16.59
CA PRO A 6 -13.47 3.12 -15.54
C PRO A 6 -12.17 3.90 -15.77
N LEU A 7 -11.57 4.39 -14.70
CA LEU A 7 -10.31 5.13 -14.75
C LEU A 7 -9.13 4.18 -15.05
N PRO A 8 -8.15 4.62 -15.86
CA PRO A 8 -6.96 3.83 -16.13
C PRO A 8 -6.08 3.72 -14.88
N VAL A 9 -5.62 2.50 -14.57
CA VAL A 9 -4.78 2.21 -13.40
C VAL A 9 -3.35 2.76 -13.53
N PHE A 10 -2.88 3.09 -14.73
CA PHE A 10 -1.48 3.45 -14.98
C PHE A 10 -1.12 4.90 -14.60
N HIS A 11 -2.10 5.75 -14.26
CA HIS A 11 -1.85 7.15 -13.91
C HIS A 11 -2.09 7.39 -12.43
N PHE A 12 -1.05 7.26 -11.62
CA PHE A 12 -1.11 7.45 -10.19
C PHE A 12 0.15 8.13 -9.65
N THR A 13 0.04 8.67 -8.45
CA THR A 13 1.16 9.27 -7.73
C THR A 13 1.16 8.77 -6.30
N VAL A 14 2.36 8.69 -5.72
CA VAL A 14 2.52 8.34 -4.32
C VAL A 14 3.32 9.43 -3.64
N GLN A 15 2.86 9.82 -2.47
CA GLN A 15 3.51 10.80 -1.62
C GLN A 15 3.81 10.12 -0.29
N TRP A 16 5.06 10.22 0.15
CA TRP A 16 5.44 9.93 1.52
C TRP A 16 6.24 11.11 2.05
N GLY A 17 6.05 11.47 3.32
CA GLY A 17 6.86 12.50 3.98
C GLY A 17 6.98 13.83 3.21
N GLY A 18 5.95 14.22 2.46
CA GLY A 18 5.92 15.47 1.67
C GLY A 18 6.64 15.43 0.32
N THR A 19 7.25 14.30 -0.07
CA THR A 19 7.90 14.16 -1.39
C THR A 19 7.02 13.33 -2.32
N ARG A 20 6.66 13.90 -3.48
CA ARG A 20 5.94 13.19 -4.55
C ARG A 20 6.94 12.39 -5.38
N ILE A 21 6.81 11.07 -5.35
CA ILE A 21 7.73 10.16 -6.02
C ILE A 21 6.94 9.33 -7.03
N GLY A 22 7.54 9.10 -8.21
CA GLY A 22 7.01 8.20 -9.22
C GLY A 22 7.32 6.75 -8.86
N PHE A 23 6.29 5.91 -8.83
CA PHE A 23 6.43 4.46 -8.67
C PHE A 23 5.99 3.77 -9.95
N SER A 24 6.61 2.64 -10.23
CA SER A 24 6.21 1.76 -11.34
C SER A 24 5.03 0.88 -10.96
N GLU A 25 4.90 0.50 -9.68
CA GLU A 25 3.86 -0.41 -9.23
C GLU A 25 3.50 -0.15 -7.75
N VAL A 26 2.22 -0.27 -7.44
CA VAL A 26 1.67 -0.22 -6.07
C VAL A 26 0.72 -1.39 -5.90
N THR A 27 0.94 -2.20 -4.87
CA THR A 27 0.09 -3.36 -4.55
C THR A 27 -0.17 -3.44 -3.05
N GLY A 28 -1.12 -4.29 -2.65
CA GLY A 28 -1.42 -4.51 -1.23
C GLY A 28 -2.38 -3.49 -0.61
N LEU A 29 -3.12 -2.74 -1.43
CA LEU A 29 -4.20 -1.84 -0.98
C LEU A 29 -5.47 -2.61 -0.60
N THR A 30 -5.32 -3.56 0.31
CA THR A 30 -6.38 -4.47 0.73
C THR A 30 -6.69 -4.24 2.20
N GLN A 31 -7.98 -4.08 2.51
CA GLN A 31 -8.50 -4.09 3.87
C GLN A 31 -9.43 -5.29 4.03
N GLU A 32 -9.14 -6.13 5.01
CA GLU A 32 -9.95 -7.30 5.34
C GLU A 32 -10.53 -7.16 6.76
N ASN A 33 -11.76 -7.62 6.96
CA ASN A 33 -12.32 -7.78 8.29
C ASN A 33 -12.41 -9.27 8.60
N GLN A 34 -11.80 -9.71 9.69
CA GLN A 34 -11.94 -11.10 10.14
C GLN A 34 -13.39 -11.35 10.58
N ALA A 35 -13.99 -12.46 10.18
CA ALA A 35 -15.31 -12.85 10.67
C ALA A 35 -15.14 -13.76 11.90
N ILE A 36 -15.79 -13.42 13.01
CA ILE A 36 -15.90 -14.27 14.18
C ILE A 36 -17.16 -15.10 14.01
N GLU A 37 -17.02 -16.42 13.98
CA GLU A 37 -18.15 -17.33 13.92
C GLU A 37 -18.54 -17.76 15.34
N TYR A 38 -19.81 -17.52 15.69
CA TYR A 38 -20.38 -17.93 16.97
C TYR A 38 -21.55 -18.88 16.73
N ARG A 39 -21.58 -19.97 17.49
CA ARG A 39 -22.68 -20.92 17.50
C ARG A 39 -22.98 -21.29 18.94
N ASP A 40 -24.21 -21.06 19.34
CA ASP A 40 -24.75 -21.55 20.60
C ASP A 40 -25.51 -22.88 20.36
N GLY A 41 -25.45 -23.78 21.33
CA GLY A 41 -25.98 -25.15 21.21
C GLY A 41 -27.52 -25.23 21.14
N SER A 42 -28.22 -24.14 21.48
CA SER A 42 -29.69 -24.07 21.47
C SER A 42 -30.28 -23.47 20.20
N PHE A 43 -29.45 -23.08 19.22
CA PHE A 43 -29.95 -22.46 17.99
C PHE A 43 -30.70 -23.47 17.10
N PRO A 44 -31.90 -23.12 16.62
CA PRO A 44 -32.72 -24.00 15.78
C PRO A 44 -32.14 -24.17 14.37
N GLU A 45 -31.32 -23.23 13.92
CA GLU A 45 -30.68 -23.27 12.61
C GLU A 45 -29.29 -23.91 12.68
N TYR A 46 -28.97 -24.76 11.71
CA TYR A 46 -27.69 -25.47 11.64
C TYR A 46 -26.50 -24.61 11.17
N SER A 47 -26.64 -23.28 11.10
CA SER A 47 -25.62 -22.33 10.65
C SER A 47 -24.99 -21.53 11.80
N SER A 48 -23.71 -21.14 11.64
CA SER A 48 -23.03 -20.20 12.55
C SER A 48 -23.46 -18.75 12.30
N ILE A 49 -23.56 -17.95 13.36
CA ILE A 49 -23.73 -16.50 13.26
C ILE A 49 -22.35 -15.89 13.01
N LYS A 50 -22.27 -14.96 12.04
CA LYS A 50 -21.04 -14.24 11.72
C LYS A 50 -21.06 -12.83 12.31
N MET A 51 -20.06 -12.49 13.10
CA MET A 51 -19.84 -11.16 13.65
C MET A 51 -18.57 -10.53 13.06
N PRO A 52 -18.54 -9.21 12.81
CA PRO A 52 -17.32 -8.54 12.38
C PRO A 52 -16.30 -8.52 13.52
N GLY A 53 -15.12 -9.08 13.25
CA GLY A 53 -13.96 -9.11 14.14
C GLY A 53 -12.94 -8.01 13.81
N LEU A 54 -11.67 -8.31 14.10
CA LEU A 54 -10.55 -7.38 13.92
C LEU A 54 -10.33 -7.02 12.45
N ARG A 55 -10.01 -5.75 12.20
CA ARG A 55 -9.55 -5.28 10.88
C ARG A 55 -8.11 -5.74 10.67
N LYS A 56 -7.87 -6.37 9.54
CA LYS A 56 -6.55 -6.79 9.09
C LYS A 56 -6.17 -5.96 7.87
N PHE A 57 -4.97 -5.40 7.94
CA PHE A 57 -4.36 -4.63 6.87
C PHE A 57 -3.25 -5.45 6.23
N SER A 58 -3.26 -5.54 4.91
CA SER A 58 -2.18 -6.17 4.16
C SER A 58 -1.02 -5.20 4.01
N ASN A 59 0.20 -5.72 3.87
CA ASN A 59 1.34 -4.85 3.61
C ASN A 59 1.25 -4.24 2.21
N ILE A 60 1.60 -2.97 2.09
CA ILE A 60 1.65 -2.24 0.83
C ILE A 60 3.04 -2.44 0.21
N THR A 61 3.10 -2.95 -1.01
CA THR A 61 4.37 -3.05 -1.75
C THR A 61 4.43 -1.97 -2.81
N LEU A 62 5.51 -1.18 -2.77
CA LEU A 62 5.80 -0.13 -3.76
C LEU A 62 7.06 -0.51 -4.53
N LYS A 63 7.03 -0.36 -5.85
CA LYS A 63 8.20 -0.58 -6.72
C LYS A 63 8.56 0.68 -7.47
N ARG A 64 9.85 0.98 -7.59
CA ARG A 64 10.34 2.12 -8.38
C ARG A 64 11.65 1.78 -9.09
N GLY A 65 11.95 2.52 -10.15
CA GLY A 65 13.26 2.45 -10.79
C GLY A 65 14.36 3.01 -9.87
N VAL A 66 15.53 2.39 -9.89
CA VAL A 66 16.70 2.84 -9.13
C VAL A 66 17.23 4.15 -9.73
N ILE A 67 17.31 5.19 -8.91
CA ILE A 67 17.83 6.51 -9.29
C ILE A 67 19.21 6.70 -8.66
N LYS A 68 20.16 7.22 -9.43
CA LYS A 68 21.50 7.53 -8.92
C LYS A 68 21.40 8.47 -7.71
N SER A 69 22.06 8.09 -6.61
CA SER A 69 22.12 8.84 -5.35
C SER A 69 20.81 8.89 -4.54
N ASP A 70 19.75 8.19 -4.95
CA ASP A 70 18.56 7.98 -4.14
C ASP A 70 18.71 6.68 -3.34
N ASN A 71 18.76 6.80 -2.01
CA ASN A 71 18.82 5.68 -1.07
C ASN A 71 17.70 5.81 -0.02
N ASP A 72 16.61 6.52 -0.33
CA ASP A 72 15.58 6.85 0.66
C ASP A 72 14.95 5.59 1.29
N PHE A 73 14.70 4.55 0.49
CA PHE A 73 14.23 3.24 0.97
C PHE A 73 15.12 2.63 2.05
N PHE A 74 16.41 2.48 1.75
CA PHE A 74 17.36 1.89 2.68
C PHE A 74 17.60 2.78 3.90
N LYS A 75 17.60 4.11 3.73
CA LYS A 75 17.68 5.06 4.85
C LYS A 75 16.49 4.92 5.77
N TRP A 76 15.28 4.85 5.22
CA TRP A 76 14.06 4.69 5.98
C TRP A 76 14.04 3.35 6.73
N LEU A 77 14.42 2.25 6.06
CA LEU A 77 14.57 0.95 6.72
C LEU A 77 15.63 0.98 7.83
N SER A 78 16.73 1.72 7.65
CA SER A 78 17.78 1.87 8.67
C SER A 78 17.34 2.66 9.91
N THR A 79 16.19 3.34 9.87
CA THR A 79 15.60 3.98 11.05
C THR A 79 14.98 2.97 12.01
N VAL A 80 14.68 1.76 11.54
CA VAL A 80 14.16 0.67 12.37
C VAL A 80 15.25 0.22 13.34
N LYS A 81 15.13 0.62 14.59
CA LYS A 81 16.02 0.22 15.70
C LYS A 81 15.19 -0.38 16.81
N LEU A 82 15.27 -1.71 16.98
CA LEU A 82 14.48 -2.47 17.95
C LEU A 82 12.98 -2.17 17.82
N ASN A 83 12.43 -1.38 18.74
CA ASN A 83 11.01 -1.01 18.80
C ASN A 83 10.72 0.41 18.30
N THR A 84 11.75 1.15 17.91
CA THR A 84 11.62 2.51 17.37
C THR A 84 11.76 2.48 15.86
N VAL A 85 10.77 3.02 15.16
CA VAL A 85 10.78 3.16 13.71
C VAL A 85 10.18 4.50 13.33
N GLU A 86 10.75 5.14 12.32
CA GLU A 86 10.13 6.34 11.74
C GLU A 86 8.88 5.92 10.97
N ARG A 87 7.72 6.36 11.45
CA ARG A 87 6.43 6.12 10.79
C ARG A 87 6.10 7.29 9.89
N ARG A 88 5.59 6.99 8.70
CA ARG A 88 5.20 7.99 7.70
C ARG A 88 3.81 7.68 7.18
N ASP A 89 3.03 8.72 6.94
CA ASP A 89 1.77 8.58 6.22
C ASP A 89 2.04 8.51 4.71
N ILE A 90 1.37 7.57 4.05
CA ILE A 90 1.52 7.33 2.61
C ILE A 90 0.21 7.69 1.94
N VAL A 91 0.27 8.57 0.95
CA VAL A 91 -0.89 8.99 0.17
C VAL A 91 -0.69 8.54 -1.26
N ILE A 92 -1.55 7.65 -1.72
CA ILE A 92 -1.58 7.11 -3.08
C ILE A 92 -2.78 7.73 -3.77
N SER A 93 -2.58 8.45 -4.85
CA SER A 93 -3.64 9.14 -5.59
C SER A 93 -3.69 8.65 -7.02
N LEU A 94 -4.83 8.09 -7.41
CA LEU A 94 -5.18 7.83 -8.81
C LEU A 94 -5.57 9.16 -9.46
N LEU A 95 -4.97 9.45 -10.60
CA LEU A 95 -5.15 10.71 -11.30
C LEU A 95 -6.02 10.55 -12.55
N ASN A 96 -6.81 11.57 -12.87
CA ASN A 96 -7.49 11.67 -14.16
C ASN A 96 -6.54 12.19 -15.27
N GLU A 97 -7.07 12.38 -16.48
CA GLU A 97 -6.33 12.94 -17.62
C GLU A 97 -5.79 14.37 -17.36
N LYS A 98 -6.45 15.11 -16.47
CA LYS A 98 -6.05 16.47 -16.04
C LYS A 98 -5.05 16.47 -14.88
N HIS A 99 -4.55 15.30 -14.47
CA HIS A 99 -3.66 15.12 -13.32
C HIS A 99 -4.28 15.50 -11.96
N GLU A 100 -5.61 15.50 -11.88
CA GLU A 100 -6.35 15.75 -10.64
C GLU A 100 -6.61 14.41 -9.94
N PRO A 101 -6.46 14.35 -8.59
CA PRO A 101 -6.74 13.14 -7.82
C PRO A 101 -8.24 12.84 -7.84
N VAL A 102 -8.59 11.63 -8.26
CA VAL A 102 -10.00 11.15 -8.24
C VAL A 102 -10.21 10.15 -7.11
N MET A 103 -9.25 9.25 -6.90
CA MET A 103 -9.31 8.25 -5.84
C MET A 103 -8.02 8.29 -5.03
N VAL A 104 -8.15 8.44 -3.71
CA VAL A 104 -7.02 8.61 -2.81
C VAL A 104 -7.05 7.54 -1.73
N TRP A 105 -5.98 6.76 -1.64
CA TRP A 105 -5.73 5.84 -0.54
C TRP A 105 -4.71 6.46 0.42
N LYS A 106 -5.08 6.56 1.69
CA LYS A 106 -4.21 7.07 2.76
C LYS A 106 -3.87 5.93 3.71
N ALA A 107 -2.62 5.51 3.71
CA ALA A 107 -2.11 4.54 4.68
C ALA A 107 -1.47 5.29 5.85
N GLN A 108 -2.00 5.05 7.05
CA GLN A 108 -1.58 5.73 8.28
C GLN A 108 -0.47 4.97 8.99
N ASN A 109 0.47 5.71 9.58
CA ASN A 109 1.55 5.16 10.42
C ASN A 109 2.36 4.05 9.73
N ALA A 110 2.58 4.17 8.42
CA ALA A 110 3.27 3.14 7.67
C ALA A 110 4.77 3.11 8.04
N PHE A 111 5.35 1.91 8.03
CA PHE A 111 6.77 1.70 8.27
C PHE A 111 7.31 0.55 7.42
N PRO A 112 8.60 0.60 7.04
CA PRO A 112 9.18 -0.38 6.13
C PRO A 112 9.48 -1.69 6.87
N VAL A 113 9.03 -2.79 6.28
CA VAL A 113 9.29 -4.16 6.78
C VAL A 113 10.32 -4.89 5.93
N LYS A 114 10.42 -4.53 4.65
CA LYS A 114 11.34 -5.15 3.70
C LYS A 114 11.73 -4.16 2.61
N VAL A 115 12.99 -4.17 2.21
CA VAL A 115 13.48 -3.49 1.00
C VAL A 115 14.23 -4.54 0.18
N GLU A 116 13.93 -4.65 -1.11
CA GLU A 116 14.64 -5.52 -2.04
C GLU A 116 15.25 -4.69 -3.17
N GLY A 117 16.53 -4.93 -3.42
CA GLY A 117 17.25 -4.31 -4.53
C GLY A 117 16.93 -4.96 -5.88
N PRO A 118 17.39 -4.35 -6.98
CA PRO A 118 17.20 -4.89 -8.32
C PRO A 118 17.95 -6.19 -8.55
N ALA A 119 17.39 -7.05 -9.40
CA ALA A 119 18.08 -8.22 -9.91
C ALA A 119 19.11 -7.79 -10.99
N LEU A 120 20.40 -7.80 -10.63
CA LEU A 120 21.47 -7.41 -11.54
C LEU A 120 21.89 -8.60 -12.42
N LYS A 121 21.63 -8.50 -13.73
CA LYS A 121 22.04 -9.50 -14.74
C LYS A 121 22.84 -8.80 -15.84
N ALA A 122 24.08 -9.24 -16.06
CA ALA A 122 24.96 -8.65 -17.07
C ALA A 122 24.42 -8.75 -18.52
N SER A 123 23.58 -9.75 -18.79
CA SER A 123 22.94 -9.95 -20.11
C SER A 123 21.51 -9.38 -20.19
N GLY A 124 21.03 -8.68 -19.16
CA GLY A 124 19.67 -8.16 -19.10
C GLY A 124 19.52 -6.81 -19.81
N ASN A 125 18.36 -6.60 -20.46
CA ASN A 125 17.98 -5.32 -21.09
C ASN A 125 16.76 -4.71 -20.36
N GLU A 126 16.80 -4.72 -19.03
CA GLU A 126 15.70 -4.30 -18.16
C GLU A 126 16.16 -3.14 -17.27
N VAL A 127 15.21 -2.30 -16.86
CA VAL A 127 15.48 -1.22 -15.90
C VAL A 127 15.66 -1.83 -14.51
N ALA A 128 16.65 -1.35 -13.76
CA ALA A 128 16.83 -1.74 -12.37
C ALA A 128 15.64 -1.22 -11.53
N ILE A 129 14.84 -2.14 -10.99
CA ILE A 129 13.69 -1.82 -10.12
C ILE A 129 14.01 -2.28 -8.70
N GLU A 130 13.82 -1.39 -7.73
CA GLU A 130 13.81 -1.71 -6.30
C GLU A 130 12.38 -1.78 -5.77
N SER A 131 12.15 -2.60 -4.75
CA SER A 131 10.87 -2.73 -4.07
C SER A 131 10.99 -2.41 -2.57
N ILE A 132 9.94 -1.85 -2.01
CA ILE A 132 9.76 -1.69 -0.57
C ILE A 132 8.41 -2.26 -0.17
N GLU A 133 8.37 -2.95 0.96
CA GLU A 133 7.16 -3.43 1.60
C GLU A 133 6.93 -2.64 2.88
N LEU A 134 5.71 -2.13 3.05
CA LEU A 134 5.30 -1.26 4.14
C LEU A 134 4.16 -1.91 4.92
N ALA A 135 4.33 -2.06 6.22
CA ALA A 135 3.22 -2.35 7.13
C ALA A 135 2.58 -1.03 7.56
N HIS A 136 1.25 -1.01 7.71
CA HIS A 136 0.50 0.18 8.10
C HIS A 136 -0.62 -0.18 9.08
N GLU A 137 -1.11 0.81 9.82
CA GLU A 137 -2.09 0.61 10.90
C GLU A 137 -3.51 1.04 10.51
N GLY A 138 -3.66 1.68 9.36
CA GLY A 138 -4.95 2.06 8.80
C GLY A 138 -4.85 2.32 7.31
N LEU A 139 -5.93 2.01 6.58
CA LEU A 139 -6.11 2.38 5.18
C LEU A 139 -7.44 3.10 5.04
N GLU A 140 -7.39 4.37 4.66
CA GLU A 140 -8.58 5.16 4.36
C GLU A 140 -8.68 5.38 2.85
N VAL A 141 -9.89 5.23 2.32
CA VAL A 141 -10.18 5.45 0.91
C VAL A 141 -11.09 6.67 0.80
N GLN A 142 -10.64 7.67 0.04
CA GLN A 142 -11.39 8.88 -0.28
C GLN A 142 -11.67 8.86 -1.78
N ASN A 143 -12.94 9.06 -2.13
CA ASN A 143 -13.43 9.09 -3.51
C ASN A 143 -14.51 10.17 -3.54
N ASP A 144 -14.09 11.40 -3.85
CA ASP A 144 -14.95 12.58 -3.93
C ASP A 144 -15.32 12.89 -5.40
#